data_AF-A0A962WU80-F1
#
_entry.id   AF-A0A962WU80-F1
#
_cell.length_a   1.000
_cell.length_b   1.000
_cell.length_c   1.000
_cell.angle_alpha   90.00
_cell.angle_beta   90.00
_cell.angle_gamma   90.00
#
_symmetry.space_group_name_H-M   'P 1'
#
loop_
_entity.id
_entity.type
_entity.pdbx_description
1 polymer ?
#
loop_
_entity_poly.entity_id
_entity_poly.type
_entity_poly.pdbx_seq_one_letter_code
_entity_poly.pdbx_strand_id
1 'polypeptide(L)'
;MSDVSAVEACLDEILEVEFTFRNTAEPARQIAGLSGADRHYVIDWIRRVASTNTELAYQYARHVVRARAAMEREQVEAWALHAMDTYDREGLRPALQVILQLDDFVRISQEKATGCVLQQHERVLSGFLRGLSGRKLKIAPADRVYTDTETLFLPPLLACLSTPDENFLLYKAMIAGLWAQTRFGTFRTGLHRVLVSHRDPERTLALFHCLETLRLEAVIARELPGLHRQFGALREALGEAPLPPVWTALRERVSSVKCTAADVLAMVDGIPPDIAPFAPFAYQGVLNLAEVDACIAARLAREKALFRVRLKMLEEEMNQQSGDKPEKREAGGRFRTREKHSPGTEDAMQVEILLDDKPMPLPDDISQLISSIMLDLGEIPDEYLEPAGPGEYDPALLRSDAALDEDVWSGSYHEEGALLYQEWDFRRQHYRKDWCAVREKQIEPVHDGFAEQTLERYSGLIKQLRKTFEAMRDENRLLKRQTQGDDVDLDAL
;
A
#
# COMPACT_ATOMS: atom_id res chain seq x y z
N MET A 1 -0.82 28.93 -47.55
CA MET A 1 0.31 28.27 -46.84
C MET A 1 -0.15 26.87 -46.49
N SER A 2 0.72 25.86 -46.63
CA SER A 2 0.39 24.53 -46.14
C SER A 2 0.27 24.57 -44.61
N ASP A 3 -0.57 23.71 -44.03
CA ASP A 3 -0.76 23.61 -42.59
C ASP A 3 0.57 23.35 -41.85
N VAL A 4 1.44 22.55 -42.47
CA VAL A 4 2.81 22.27 -41.99
C VAL A 4 3.64 23.54 -41.91
N SER A 5 3.62 24.39 -42.95
CA SER A 5 4.41 25.63 -42.97
C SER A 5 3.96 26.64 -41.91
N ALA A 6 2.68 26.65 -41.55
CA ALA A 6 2.17 27.51 -40.48
C ALA A 6 2.62 27.02 -39.10
N VAL A 7 2.59 25.70 -38.87
CA VAL A 7 3.10 25.09 -37.63
C VAL A 7 4.60 25.28 -37.51
N GLU A 8 5.36 25.10 -38.59
CA GLU A 8 6.82 25.28 -38.61
C GLU A 8 7.21 26.71 -38.22
N ALA A 9 6.59 27.72 -38.83
CA ALA A 9 6.82 29.12 -38.47
C ALA A 9 6.48 29.42 -37.00
N CYS A 10 5.43 28.80 -36.45
CA CYS A 10 5.06 28.95 -35.05
C CYS A 10 6.09 28.31 -34.11
N LEU A 11 6.59 27.12 -34.45
CA LEU A 11 7.65 26.47 -33.68
C LEU A 11 8.97 27.23 -33.77
N ASP A 12 9.29 27.81 -34.92
CA ASP A 12 10.50 28.62 -35.12
C ASP A 12 10.52 29.84 -34.20
N GLU A 13 9.38 30.50 -34.04
CA GLU A 13 9.19 31.61 -33.11
C GLU A 13 9.32 31.14 -31.65
N ILE A 14 8.61 30.07 -31.27
CA ILE A 14 8.60 29.57 -29.89
C ILE A 14 9.99 29.08 -29.45
N LEU A 15 10.73 28.44 -30.37
CA LEU A 15 12.03 27.83 -30.09
C LEU A 15 13.20 28.73 -30.47
N GLU A 16 12.93 30.00 -30.78
CA GLU A 16 13.93 31.02 -31.08
C GLU A 16 14.96 30.51 -32.10
N VAL A 17 14.50 29.91 -33.20
CA VAL A 17 15.36 29.18 -34.16
C VAL A 17 16.45 30.06 -34.77
N GLU A 18 16.19 31.36 -34.89
CA GLU A 18 17.19 32.35 -35.31
C GLU A 18 18.44 32.36 -34.41
N PHE A 19 18.29 31.98 -33.14
CA PHE A 19 19.36 31.92 -32.14
C PHE A 19 19.80 30.49 -31.82
N THR A 20 18.88 29.52 -31.87
CA THR A 20 19.14 28.13 -31.47
C THR A 20 19.54 27.21 -32.62
N PHE A 21 19.30 27.62 -33.86
CA PHE A 21 19.56 26.86 -35.10
C PHE A 21 18.91 25.46 -35.12
N ARG A 22 17.81 25.28 -34.39
CA ARG A 22 17.11 23.99 -34.30
C ARG A 22 16.30 23.71 -35.56
N ASN A 23 16.24 22.45 -35.95
CA ASN A 23 15.41 22.00 -37.08
C ASN A 23 14.02 21.59 -36.57
N THR A 24 13.02 22.42 -36.89
CA THR A 24 11.61 22.28 -36.51
C THR A 24 10.76 21.60 -37.59
N ALA A 25 11.30 21.33 -38.77
CA ALA A 25 10.54 20.78 -39.89
C ALA A 25 9.91 19.41 -39.58
N GLU A 26 10.64 18.56 -38.86
CA GLU A 26 10.13 17.25 -38.46
C GLU A 26 9.02 17.32 -37.40
N PRO A 27 9.19 17.97 -36.24
CA PRO A 27 8.11 18.13 -35.29
C PRO A 27 6.92 18.90 -35.89
N ALA A 28 7.16 19.88 -36.78
CA ALA A 28 6.08 20.60 -37.47
C ALA A 28 5.23 19.67 -38.35
N ARG A 29 5.85 18.76 -39.11
CA ARG A 29 5.12 17.76 -39.91
C ARG A 29 4.25 16.85 -39.04
N GLN A 30 4.77 16.38 -37.92
CA GLN A 30 4.04 15.48 -37.02
C GLN A 30 2.87 16.21 -36.35
N ILE A 31 3.09 17.43 -35.86
CA ILE A 31 2.06 18.25 -35.18
C ILE A 31 0.97 18.71 -36.15
N ALA A 32 1.31 19.02 -37.39
CA ALA A 32 0.32 19.38 -38.42
C ALA A 32 -0.64 18.22 -38.74
N GLY A 33 -0.24 16.96 -38.52
CA GLY A 33 -1.09 15.78 -38.66
C GLY A 33 -2.17 15.63 -37.58
N LEU A 34 -2.12 16.40 -36.50
CA LEU A 34 -3.09 16.35 -35.40
C LEU A 34 -4.40 17.11 -35.73
N SER A 35 -5.45 16.79 -34.98
CA SER A 35 -6.71 17.54 -34.97
C SER A 35 -6.45 19.01 -34.59
N GLY A 36 -7.30 19.94 -35.04
CA GLY A 36 -7.10 21.38 -34.74
C GLY A 36 -7.05 21.70 -33.23
N ALA A 37 -7.80 20.94 -32.42
CA ALA A 37 -7.82 21.08 -30.96
C ALA A 37 -6.55 20.50 -30.32
N ASP A 38 -6.11 19.30 -30.71
CA ASP A 38 -4.88 18.70 -30.16
C ASP A 38 -3.64 19.47 -30.63
N ARG A 39 -3.67 20.04 -31.83
CA ARG A 39 -2.59 20.88 -32.35
C ARG A 39 -2.41 22.15 -31.54
N HIS A 40 -3.49 22.88 -31.27
CA HIS A 40 -3.44 24.06 -30.39
C HIS A 40 -2.92 23.70 -29.01
N TYR A 41 -3.46 22.63 -28.42
CA TYR A 41 -3.02 22.11 -27.13
C TYR A 41 -1.50 21.81 -27.11
N VAL A 42 -0.98 21.09 -28.10
CA VAL A 42 0.44 20.73 -28.17
C VAL A 42 1.33 21.96 -28.32
N ILE A 43 0.96 22.90 -29.20
CA ILE A 43 1.72 24.14 -29.42
C ILE A 43 1.74 24.98 -28.14
N ASP A 44 0.63 25.07 -27.42
CA ASP A 44 0.55 25.81 -26.16
C ASP A 44 1.47 25.20 -25.09
N TRP A 45 1.52 23.88 -24.98
CA TRP A 45 2.45 23.20 -24.07
C TRP A 45 3.91 23.35 -24.48
N ILE A 46 4.24 23.31 -25.77
CA ILE A 46 5.61 23.60 -26.24
C ILE A 46 6.01 25.02 -25.84
N ARG A 47 5.11 26.01 -25.95
CA ARG A 47 5.34 27.39 -25.50
C ARG A 47 5.60 27.47 -23.99
N ARG A 48 4.83 26.75 -23.18
CA ARG A 48 5.03 26.69 -21.73
C ARG A 48 6.38 26.08 -21.36
N VAL A 49 6.77 24.98 -21.99
CA VAL A 49 8.09 24.36 -21.77
C VAL A 49 9.21 25.28 -22.25
N ALA A 50 9.03 25.99 -23.37
CA ALA A 50 10.02 26.93 -23.90
C ALA A 50 10.26 28.11 -22.95
N SER A 51 9.24 28.53 -22.20
CA SER A 51 9.41 29.55 -21.15
C SER A 51 10.35 29.13 -20.01
N THR A 52 10.57 27.82 -19.84
CA THR A 52 11.54 27.24 -18.89
C THR A 52 12.90 27.08 -19.54
N ASN A 53 12.96 26.38 -20.67
CA ASN A 53 14.19 26.12 -21.39
C ASN A 53 13.90 25.71 -22.85
N THR A 54 14.56 26.37 -23.80
CA THR A 54 14.33 26.15 -25.24
C THR A 54 14.77 24.76 -25.72
N GLU A 55 15.83 24.19 -25.15
CA GLU A 55 16.27 22.84 -25.52
C GLU A 55 15.32 21.76 -24.99
N LEU A 56 14.85 21.93 -23.75
CA LEU A 56 13.84 21.05 -23.18
C LEU A 56 12.55 21.07 -24.03
N ALA A 57 12.14 22.26 -24.47
CA ALA A 57 10.97 22.44 -25.32
C ALA A 57 11.15 21.83 -26.72
N TYR A 58 12.36 21.94 -27.30
CA TYR A 58 12.67 21.30 -28.57
C TYR A 58 12.54 19.78 -28.48
N GLN A 59 13.11 19.16 -27.43
CA GLN A 59 12.98 17.72 -27.25
C GLN A 59 11.53 17.32 -26.96
N TYR A 60 10.81 18.08 -26.13
CA TYR A 60 9.38 17.86 -25.90
C TYR A 60 8.58 17.89 -27.21
N ALA A 61 8.80 18.89 -28.07
CA ALA A 61 8.13 19.01 -29.38
C ALA A 61 8.37 17.80 -30.30
N ARG A 62 9.55 17.16 -30.21
CA ARG A 62 9.88 15.94 -30.98
C ARG A 62 9.20 14.68 -30.45
N HIS A 63 8.75 14.68 -29.20
CA HIS A 63 8.22 13.49 -28.52
C HIS A 63 6.73 13.60 -28.17
N VAL A 64 6.16 14.80 -28.11
CA VAL A 64 4.78 15.05 -27.66
C VAL A 64 3.71 14.38 -28.51
N VAL A 65 3.92 14.23 -29.83
CA VAL A 65 2.97 13.53 -30.71
C VAL A 65 2.91 12.03 -30.37
N ARG A 66 4.07 11.41 -30.14
CA ARG A 66 4.15 10.02 -29.66
C ARG A 66 3.56 9.90 -28.24
N ALA A 67 3.88 10.85 -27.36
CA ALA A 67 3.35 10.87 -25.99
C ALA A 67 1.81 10.92 -26.00
N ARG A 68 1.21 11.75 -26.85
CA ARG A 68 -0.26 11.82 -26.98
C ARG A 68 -0.92 10.62 -27.62
N ALA A 69 -0.19 9.83 -28.40
CA ALA A 69 -0.70 8.55 -28.89
C ALA A 69 -0.72 7.47 -27.79
N ALA A 70 0.06 7.64 -26.73
CA ALA A 70 0.23 6.66 -25.65
C ALA A 70 -0.42 7.06 -24.30
N MET A 71 -0.73 8.34 -24.12
CA MET A 71 -1.21 8.93 -22.86
C MET A 71 -2.34 9.94 -23.10
N GLU A 72 -3.24 10.04 -22.12
CA GLU A 72 -4.30 11.05 -22.09
C GLU A 72 -3.74 12.47 -21.87
N ARG A 73 -4.60 13.48 -22.04
CA ARG A 73 -4.19 14.90 -21.93
C ARG A 73 -3.50 15.16 -20.60
N GLU A 74 -4.14 14.82 -19.50
CA GLU A 74 -3.69 15.08 -18.13
C GLU A 74 -2.33 14.43 -17.85
N GLN A 75 -2.08 13.25 -18.42
CA GLN A 75 -0.82 12.53 -18.27
C GLN A 75 0.33 13.19 -19.06
N VAL A 76 0.06 13.70 -20.27
CA VAL A 76 1.04 14.49 -21.05
C VAL A 76 1.35 15.83 -20.38
N GLU A 77 0.36 16.45 -19.73
CA GLU A 77 0.58 17.66 -18.92
C GLU A 77 1.48 17.35 -17.71
N ALA A 78 1.16 16.29 -16.96
CA ALA A 78 1.96 15.84 -15.83
C ALA A 78 3.41 15.50 -16.23
N TRP A 79 3.61 14.94 -17.42
CA TRP A 79 4.93 14.67 -17.98
C TRP A 79 5.73 15.96 -18.26
N ALA A 80 5.10 16.94 -18.93
CA ALA A 80 5.72 18.24 -19.20
C ALA A 80 6.06 18.99 -17.91
N LEU A 81 5.14 18.99 -16.94
CA LEU A 81 5.35 19.57 -15.62
C LEU A 81 6.49 18.88 -14.86
N HIS A 82 6.52 17.54 -14.86
CA HIS A 82 7.59 16.80 -14.21
C HIS A 82 8.96 17.14 -14.80
N ALA A 83 9.07 17.23 -16.12
CA ALA A 83 10.31 17.64 -16.77
C ALA A 83 10.74 19.07 -16.40
N MET A 84 9.80 20.02 -16.32
CA MET A 84 10.08 21.40 -15.89
C MET A 84 10.44 21.50 -14.40
N ASP A 85 9.78 20.75 -13.53
CA ASP A 85 10.10 20.67 -12.10
C ASP A 85 11.50 20.08 -11.88
N THR A 86 11.83 19.00 -12.60
CA THR A 86 13.17 18.39 -12.58
C THR A 86 14.22 19.36 -13.10
N TYR A 87 13.91 20.17 -14.12
CA TYR A 87 14.82 21.22 -14.60
C TYR A 87 15.13 22.25 -13.53
N ASP A 88 14.11 22.74 -12.84
CA ASP A 88 14.27 23.75 -11.79
C ASP A 88 15.11 23.25 -10.60
N ARG A 89 14.95 21.96 -10.24
CA ARG A 89 15.61 21.37 -9.07
C ARG A 89 16.99 20.78 -9.36
N GLU A 90 17.15 20.13 -10.52
CA GLU A 90 18.30 19.27 -10.82
C GLU A 90 19.03 19.68 -12.11
N GLY A 91 18.47 20.63 -12.88
CA GLY A 91 19.04 21.17 -14.10
C GLY A 91 18.66 20.41 -15.37
N LEU A 92 19.29 20.80 -16.49
CA LEU A 92 18.88 20.37 -17.83
C LEU A 92 19.05 18.87 -18.10
N ARG A 93 20.15 18.25 -17.65
CA ARG A 93 20.43 16.85 -18.00
C ARG A 93 19.38 15.87 -17.43
N PRO A 94 19.02 15.92 -16.14
CA PRO A 94 17.95 15.07 -15.60
C PRO A 94 16.58 15.38 -16.25
N ALA A 95 16.26 16.64 -16.50
CA ALA A 95 15.02 17.02 -17.19
C ALA A 95 14.92 16.44 -18.61
N LEU A 96 16.04 16.44 -19.36
CA LEU A 96 16.09 15.80 -20.66
C LEU A 96 15.92 14.28 -20.58
N GLN A 97 16.42 13.62 -19.53
CA GLN A 97 16.17 12.19 -19.34
C GLN A 97 14.68 11.90 -19.18
N VAL A 98 13.93 12.72 -18.43
CA VAL A 98 12.46 12.59 -18.31
C VAL A 98 11.78 12.64 -19.69
N ILE A 99 12.23 13.52 -20.58
CA ILE A 99 11.66 13.63 -21.94
C ILE A 99 12.08 12.45 -22.83
N LEU A 100 13.35 12.05 -22.77
CA LEU A 100 13.90 10.99 -23.62
C LEU A 100 13.42 9.59 -23.20
N GLN A 101 13.18 9.37 -21.91
CA GLN A 101 12.66 8.12 -21.33
C GLN A 101 11.13 8.12 -21.28
N LEU A 102 10.49 8.52 -22.39
CA LEU A 102 9.04 8.57 -22.50
C LEU A 102 8.37 7.24 -22.12
N ASP A 103 8.95 6.10 -22.54
CA ASP A 103 8.37 4.78 -22.28
C ASP A 103 8.32 4.44 -20.78
N ASP A 104 9.32 4.87 -19.99
CA ASP A 104 9.29 4.71 -18.54
C ASP A 104 8.21 5.60 -17.91
N PHE A 105 8.07 6.84 -18.39
CA PHE A 105 7.02 7.73 -17.90
C PHE A 105 5.62 7.21 -18.26
N VAL A 106 5.41 6.71 -19.48
CA VAL A 106 4.15 6.09 -19.92
C VAL A 106 3.80 4.94 -19.00
N ARG A 107 4.76 4.04 -18.75
CA ARG A 107 4.58 2.91 -17.83
C ARG A 107 4.21 3.37 -16.42
N ILE A 108 4.96 4.30 -15.82
CA ILE A 108 4.68 4.83 -14.47
C ILE A 108 3.33 5.56 -14.42
N SER A 109 2.97 6.29 -15.48
CA SER A 109 1.72 7.04 -15.54
C SER A 109 0.51 6.13 -15.68
N GLN A 110 0.64 5.08 -16.48
CA GLN A 110 -0.35 4.00 -16.57
C GLN A 110 -0.46 3.27 -15.22
N GLU A 111 0.67 2.92 -14.60
CA GLU A 111 0.71 2.29 -13.28
C GLU A 111 0.01 3.15 -12.21
N LYS A 112 0.13 4.48 -12.27
CA LYS A 112 -0.58 5.40 -11.37
C LYS A 112 -2.07 5.55 -11.70
N ALA A 113 -2.45 5.49 -12.97
CA ALA A 113 -3.83 5.66 -13.41
C ALA A 113 -4.68 4.42 -13.16
N THR A 114 -4.11 3.23 -13.38
CA THR A 114 -4.80 1.95 -13.20
C THR A 114 -4.49 1.31 -11.84
N GLY A 115 -3.48 1.82 -11.14
CA GLY A 115 -2.98 1.20 -9.93
C GLY A 115 -3.87 1.42 -8.71
N CYS A 116 -3.77 0.47 -7.79
CA CYS A 116 -4.39 0.50 -6.48
C CYS A 116 -3.31 0.72 -5.42
N VAL A 117 -3.37 1.87 -4.73
CA VAL A 117 -2.45 2.22 -3.64
C VAL A 117 -2.90 1.56 -2.35
N LEU A 118 -2.04 0.74 -1.74
CA LEU A 118 -2.38 -0.04 -0.54
C LEU A 118 -2.91 0.85 0.60
N GLN A 119 -2.22 1.95 0.88
CA GLN A 119 -2.55 2.87 1.97
C GLN A 119 -3.97 3.45 1.86
N GLN A 120 -4.45 3.71 0.63
CA GLN A 120 -5.80 4.25 0.41
C GLN A 120 -6.90 3.25 0.79
N HIS A 121 -6.59 1.95 0.76
CA HIS A 121 -7.53 0.87 0.99
C HIS A 121 -7.27 0.08 2.28
N GLU A 122 -6.26 0.46 3.06
CA GLU A 122 -5.80 -0.25 4.25
C GLU A 122 -6.94 -0.51 5.24
N ARG A 123 -7.77 0.49 5.53
CA ARG A 123 -8.91 0.34 6.46
C ARG A 123 -9.89 -0.75 6.02
N VAL A 124 -10.17 -0.83 4.72
CA VAL A 124 -11.10 -1.82 4.15
C VAL A 124 -10.46 -3.21 4.15
N LEU A 125 -9.19 -3.29 3.73
CA LEU A 125 -8.44 -4.55 3.67
C LEU A 125 -8.20 -5.14 5.06
N SER A 126 -7.89 -4.31 6.05
CA SER A 126 -7.76 -4.71 7.46
C SER A 126 -9.10 -5.19 8.04
N GLY A 127 -10.21 -4.54 7.68
CA GLY A 127 -11.55 -5.01 8.03
C GLY A 127 -11.88 -6.38 7.43
N PHE A 128 -11.55 -6.57 6.15
CA PHE A 128 -11.68 -7.86 5.45
C PHE A 128 -10.84 -8.95 6.12
N LEU A 129 -9.55 -8.68 6.37
CA LEU A 129 -8.63 -9.60 7.04
C LEU A 129 -9.10 -9.98 8.45
N ARG A 130 -9.59 -9.01 9.22
CA ARG A 130 -10.17 -9.27 10.54
C ARG A 130 -11.39 -10.19 10.48
N GLY A 131 -12.22 -10.03 9.44
CA GLY A 131 -13.36 -10.91 9.17
C GLY A 131 -12.96 -12.35 8.81
N LEU A 132 -11.81 -12.54 8.16
CA LEU A 132 -11.27 -13.86 7.81
C LEU A 132 -10.60 -14.57 9.00
N SER A 133 -9.76 -13.85 9.75
CA SER A 133 -8.79 -14.50 10.63
C SER A 133 -9.27 -14.74 12.05
N GLY A 134 -10.32 -14.04 12.53
CA GLY A 134 -10.73 -14.06 13.94
C GLY A 134 -9.70 -13.47 14.93
N ARG A 135 -8.41 -13.39 14.56
CA ARG A 135 -7.30 -12.72 15.26
C ARG A 135 -6.85 -11.43 14.56
N LYS A 136 -6.05 -10.62 15.26
CA LYS A 136 -5.46 -9.39 14.72
C LYS A 136 -4.22 -9.71 13.88
N LEU A 137 -4.41 -9.96 12.58
CA LEU A 137 -3.32 -9.90 11.60
C LEU A 137 -3.14 -8.45 11.13
N LYS A 138 -1.89 -8.04 10.91
CA LYS A 138 -1.53 -6.71 10.40
C LYS A 138 -1.31 -6.73 8.89
N ILE A 139 -1.36 -5.56 8.27
CA ILE A 139 -0.95 -5.36 6.87
C ILE A 139 0.18 -4.34 6.87
N ALA A 140 1.24 -4.59 6.11
CA ALA A 140 2.35 -3.67 5.96
C ALA A 140 2.83 -3.61 4.50
N PRO A 141 3.34 -2.45 4.03
CA PRO A 141 3.93 -2.35 2.71
C PRO A 141 5.29 -3.05 2.64
N ALA A 142 5.56 -3.78 1.55
CA ALA A 142 6.87 -4.36 1.21
C ALA A 142 6.98 -4.64 -0.29
N ASP A 143 8.20 -4.76 -0.82
CA ASP A 143 8.42 -5.04 -2.24
C ASP A 143 7.98 -6.45 -2.68
N ARG A 144 7.86 -7.38 -1.74
CA ARG A 144 7.44 -8.76 -1.99
C ARG A 144 6.20 -9.10 -1.18
N VAL A 145 5.34 -9.93 -1.75
CA VAL A 145 4.15 -10.47 -1.09
C VAL A 145 4.54 -11.68 -0.24
N TYR A 146 4.41 -11.59 1.08
CA TYR A 146 4.66 -12.71 1.99
C TYR A 146 3.99 -12.47 3.35
N THR A 147 4.07 -13.45 4.25
CA THR A 147 3.69 -13.27 5.66
C THR A 147 4.77 -13.81 6.58
N ASP A 148 4.98 -13.15 7.70
CA ASP A 148 5.73 -13.67 8.86
C ASP A 148 4.82 -14.40 9.87
N THR A 149 3.53 -14.57 9.54
CA THR A 149 2.41 -15.09 10.35
C THR A 149 1.71 -14.12 11.32
N GLU A 150 2.22 -12.92 11.57
CA GLU A 150 1.53 -11.83 12.29
C GLU A 150 1.12 -10.69 11.35
N THR A 151 1.93 -10.45 10.32
CA THR A 151 1.80 -9.38 9.35
C THR A 151 1.73 -9.97 7.94
N LEU A 152 0.84 -9.43 7.13
CA LEU A 152 0.75 -9.66 5.69
C LEU A 152 1.46 -8.51 4.98
N PHE A 153 2.59 -8.82 4.35
CA PHE A 153 3.39 -7.87 3.60
C PHE A 153 2.90 -7.83 2.15
N LEU A 154 2.55 -6.65 1.66
CA LEU A 154 1.95 -6.42 0.35
C LEU A 154 2.65 -5.26 -0.37
N PRO A 155 2.71 -5.23 -1.70
CA PRO A 155 3.26 -4.09 -2.44
C PRO A 155 2.52 -2.80 -2.10
N PRO A 156 3.20 -1.65 -2.05
CA PRO A 156 2.56 -0.35 -1.80
C PRO A 156 1.64 0.09 -2.95
N LEU A 157 1.88 -0.41 -4.17
CA LEU A 157 1.10 -0.14 -5.37
C LEU A 157 0.96 -1.43 -6.19
N LEU A 158 -0.27 -1.75 -6.59
CA LEU A 158 -0.55 -2.81 -7.57
C LEU A 158 -1.09 -2.18 -8.84
N ALA A 159 -0.46 -2.48 -9.98
CA ALA A 159 -0.88 -2.01 -11.29
C ALA A 159 -0.80 -3.12 -12.36
N CYS A 160 -1.04 -4.36 -11.95
CA CYS A 160 -0.98 -5.53 -12.82
C CYS A 160 -2.21 -5.65 -13.74
N LEU A 161 -3.32 -5.04 -13.33
CA LEU A 161 -4.62 -5.09 -14.02
C LEU A 161 -5.01 -3.71 -14.58
N SER A 162 -6.00 -3.72 -15.47
CA SER A 162 -6.42 -2.53 -16.23
C SER A 162 -7.16 -1.49 -15.40
N THR A 163 -7.69 -1.84 -14.24
CA THR A 163 -8.45 -0.90 -13.39
C THR A 163 -8.03 -0.96 -11.91
N PRO A 164 -8.19 0.16 -11.16
CA PRO A 164 -7.92 0.17 -9.72
C PRO A 164 -8.76 -0.84 -8.94
N ASP A 165 -10.01 -1.07 -9.36
CA ASP A 165 -10.92 -2.03 -8.73
C ASP A 165 -10.44 -3.48 -8.90
N GLU A 166 -9.94 -3.84 -10.08
CA GLU A 166 -9.35 -5.16 -10.33
C GLU A 166 -8.05 -5.34 -9.54
N ASN A 167 -7.19 -4.32 -9.48
CA ASN A 167 -6.00 -4.35 -8.64
C ASN A 167 -6.34 -4.42 -7.13
N PHE A 168 -7.45 -3.82 -6.70
CA PHE A 168 -7.97 -3.97 -5.34
C PHE A 168 -8.47 -5.39 -5.06
N LEU A 169 -9.11 -6.05 -6.03
CA LEU A 169 -9.45 -7.48 -5.92
C LEU A 169 -8.20 -8.35 -5.84
N LEU A 170 -7.12 -7.99 -6.54
CA LEU A 170 -5.84 -8.69 -6.43
C LEU A 170 -5.24 -8.60 -5.02
N TYR A 171 -5.33 -7.45 -4.33
CA TYR A 171 -4.95 -7.37 -2.91
C TYR A 171 -5.78 -8.32 -2.05
N LYS A 172 -7.10 -8.42 -2.25
CA LYS A 172 -7.93 -9.37 -1.50
C LYS A 172 -7.51 -10.82 -1.74
N ALA A 173 -7.15 -11.16 -2.98
CA ALA A 173 -6.66 -12.50 -3.31
C ALA A 173 -5.32 -12.81 -2.63
N MET A 174 -4.37 -11.86 -2.63
CA MET A 174 -3.10 -11.98 -1.90
C MET A 174 -3.33 -12.17 -0.40
N ILE A 175 -4.16 -11.32 0.21
CA ILE A 175 -4.51 -11.40 1.63
C ILE A 175 -5.11 -12.76 1.96
N ALA A 176 -6.04 -13.25 1.15
CA ALA A 176 -6.69 -14.53 1.37
C ALA A 176 -5.72 -15.70 1.24
N GLY A 177 -4.82 -15.67 0.26
CA GLY A 177 -3.76 -16.67 0.10
C GLY A 177 -2.83 -16.71 1.32
N LEU A 178 -2.30 -15.55 1.73
CA LEU A 178 -1.40 -15.46 2.89
C LEU A 178 -2.11 -15.82 4.19
N TRP A 179 -3.34 -15.34 4.41
CA TRP A 179 -4.17 -15.73 5.55
C TRP A 179 -4.35 -17.26 5.60
N ALA A 180 -4.67 -17.88 4.48
CA ALA A 180 -4.88 -19.32 4.40
C ALA A 180 -3.60 -20.10 4.78
N GLN A 181 -2.41 -19.61 4.41
CA GLN A 181 -1.14 -20.20 4.85
C GLN A 181 -1.03 -20.22 6.38
N THR A 182 -1.41 -19.12 7.03
CA THR A 182 -1.38 -19.03 8.50
C THR A 182 -2.45 -19.90 9.17
N ARG A 183 -3.61 -20.07 8.54
CA ARG A 183 -4.77 -20.74 9.15
C ARG A 183 -4.74 -22.25 9.00
N PHE A 184 -4.31 -22.75 7.86
CA PHE A 184 -4.47 -24.15 7.47
C PHE A 184 -3.18 -24.98 7.57
N GLY A 185 -2.29 -24.58 8.48
CA GLY A 185 -1.20 -25.43 8.97
C GLY A 185 0.06 -25.46 8.10
N THR A 186 0.19 -24.57 7.11
CA THR A 186 1.38 -24.51 6.22
C THR A 186 2.68 -24.47 7.01
N PHE A 187 2.74 -23.62 8.04
CA PHE A 187 3.94 -23.39 8.84
C PHE A 187 4.13 -24.38 10.00
N ARG A 188 3.14 -25.25 10.30
CA ARG A 188 3.26 -26.31 11.34
C ARG A 188 4.05 -27.52 10.87
N THR A 189 4.34 -27.60 9.57
CA THR A 189 5.05 -28.72 8.94
C THR A 189 6.51 -28.81 9.35
N GLY A 190 7.09 -27.77 9.94
CA GLY A 190 8.53 -27.69 10.20
C GLY A 190 9.35 -27.60 8.91
N LEU A 191 8.77 -27.05 7.83
CA LEU A 191 9.34 -27.01 6.48
C LEU A 191 10.80 -26.56 6.45
N HIS A 192 11.17 -25.50 7.17
CA HIS A 192 12.54 -25.00 7.17
C HIS A 192 13.55 -26.04 7.67
N ARG A 193 13.20 -26.80 8.72
CA ARG A 193 14.04 -27.90 9.25
C ARG A 193 14.17 -29.06 8.26
N VAL A 194 13.08 -29.38 7.57
CA VAL A 194 13.06 -30.44 6.56
C VAL A 194 13.96 -30.05 5.39
N LEU A 195 13.85 -28.81 4.89
CA LEU A 195 14.65 -28.30 3.77
C LEU A 195 16.16 -28.37 3.99
N VAL A 196 16.64 -28.14 5.22
CA VAL A 196 18.08 -28.26 5.58
C VAL A 196 18.63 -29.67 5.28
N SER A 197 17.77 -30.69 5.31
CA SER A 197 18.16 -32.09 5.07
C SER A 197 18.01 -32.53 3.61
N HIS A 198 17.44 -31.71 2.73
CA HIS A 198 17.23 -32.05 1.32
C HIS A 198 18.44 -31.73 0.44
N ARG A 199 18.60 -32.53 -0.61
CA ARG A 199 19.66 -32.37 -1.61
C ARG A 199 19.50 -31.09 -2.45
N ASP A 200 18.27 -30.63 -2.65
CA ASP A 200 17.93 -29.43 -3.41
C ASP A 200 16.82 -28.63 -2.68
N PRO A 201 17.20 -27.80 -1.69
CA PRO A 201 16.24 -27.08 -0.86
C PRO A 201 15.39 -26.09 -1.65
N GLU A 202 15.94 -25.43 -2.67
CA GLU A 202 15.21 -24.43 -3.47
C GLU A 202 14.10 -25.09 -4.29
N ARG A 203 14.41 -26.21 -4.95
CA ARG A 203 13.40 -26.98 -5.70
C ARG A 203 12.35 -27.56 -4.78
N THR A 204 12.74 -28.15 -3.64
CA THR A 204 11.80 -28.71 -2.67
C THR A 204 10.84 -27.64 -2.15
N LEU A 205 11.36 -26.45 -1.81
CA LEU A 205 10.53 -25.32 -1.38
C LEU A 205 9.57 -24.86 -2.49
N ALA A 206 10.05 -24.75 -3.73
CA ALA A 206 9.22 -24.34 -4.86
C ALA A 206 8.10 -25.35 -5.16
N LEU A 207 8.40 -26.65 -5.14
CA LEU A 207 7.42 -27.72 -5.34
C LEU A 207 6.40 -27.78 -4.20
N PHE A 208 6.87 -27.68 -2.95
CA PHE A 208 6.00 -27.57 -1.79
C PHE A 208 5.05 -26.39 -1.95
N HIS A 209 5.57 -25.21 -2.29
CA HIS A 209 4.77 -24.01 -2.41
C HIS A 209 3.72 -24.16 -3.52
N CYS A 210 4.06 -24.73 -4.68
CA CYS A 210 3.11 -25.03 -5.73
C CYS A 210 1.96 -25.93 -5.25
N LEU A 211 2.28 -27.07 -4.62
CA LEU A 211 1.25 -27.99 -4.11
C LEU A 211 0.40 -27.35 -3.02
N GLU A 212 1.04 -26.60 -2.12
CA GLU A 212 0.38 -25.95 -1.00
C GLU A 212 -0.57 -24.85 -1.47
N THR A 213 -0.19 -24.07 -2.48
CA THR A 213 -1.09 -23.11 -3.13
C THR A 213 -2.34 -23.80 -3.68
N LEU A 214 -2.19 -24.97 -4.31
CA LEU A 214 -3.33 -25.72 -4.84
C LEU A 214 -4.23 -26.29 -3.73
N ARG A 215 -3.63 -26.77 -2.64
CA ARG A 215 -4.37 -27.23 -1.45
C ARG A 215 -5.15 -26.09 -0.83
N LEU A 216 -4.51 -24.92 -0.64
CA LEU A 216 -5.13 -23.74 -0.05
C LEU A 216 -6.22 -23.16 -0.96
N GLU A 217 -6.03 -23.12 -2.28
CA GLU A 217 -7.10 -22.76 -3.22
C GLU A 217 -8.33 -23.67 -3.05
N ALA A 218 -8.13 -24.99 -2.89
CA ALA A 218 -9.22 -25.93 -2.69
C ALA A 218 -9.93 -25.73 -1.34
N VAL A 219 -9.18 -25.36 -0.29
CA VAL A 219 -9.76 -24.97 1.00
C VAL A 219 -10.60 -23.69 0.85
N ILE A 220 -10.04 -22.64 0.23
CA ILE A 220 -10.74 -21.38 -0.03
C ILE A 220 -11.99 -21.61 -0.90
N ALA A 221 -11.95 -22.53 -1.87
CA ALA A 221 -13.11 -22.89 -2.68
C ALA A 221 -14.29 -23.43 -1.87
N ARG A 222 -14.01 -24.18 -0.79
CA ARG A 222 -15.03 -24.74 0.11
C ARG A 222 -15.53 -23.70 1.11
N GLU A 223 -14.61 -23.01 1.77
CA GLU A 223 -14.91 -22.05 2.85
C GLU A 223 -15.49 -20.74 2.31
N LEU A 224 -14.96 -20.25 1.18
CA LEU A 224 -15.21 -18.92 0.63
C LEU A 224 -15.43 -18.99 -0.90
N PRO A 225 -16.51 -19.65 -1.38
CA PRO A 225 -16.74 -19.89 -2.81
C PRO A 225 -16.90 -18.60 -3.63
N GLY A 226 -17.35 -17.50 -3.02
CA GLY A 226 -17.37 -16.18 -3.66
C GLY A 226 -15.97 -15.65 -3.98
N LEU A 227 -15.04 -15.80 -3.04
CA LEU A 227 -13.66 -15.36 -3.16
C LEU A 227 -12.87 -16.25 -4.13
N HIS A 228 -13.10 -17.57 -4.09
CA HIS A 228 -12.47 -18.48 -5.04
C HIS A 228 -12.85 -18.19 -6.51
N ARG A 229 -14.11 -17.79 -6.77
CA ARG A 229 -14.51 -17.33 -8.11
C ARG A 229 -13.71 -16.10 -8.57
N GLN A 230 -13.37 -15.20 -7.64
CA GLN A 230 -12.51 -14.05 -7.95
C GLN A 230 -11.09 -14.48 -8.30
N PHE A 231 -10.54 -15.53 -7.70
CA PHE A 231 -9.23 -16.06 -8.10
C PHE A 231 -9.27 -16.51 -9.56
N GLY A 232 -10.33 -17.23 -9.97
CA GLY A 232 -10.54 -17.61 -11.37
C GLY A 232 -10.55 -16.41 -12.32
N ALA A 233 -11.36 -15.40 -12.01
CA ALA A 233 -11.48 -14.19 -12.83
C ALA A 233 -10.17 -13.40 -12.92
N LEU A 234 -9.41 -13.30 -11.82
CA LEU A 234 -8.11 -12.63 -11.81
C LEU A 234 -7.09 -13.36 -12.69
N ARG A 235 -7.04 -14.70 -12.63
CA ARG A 235 -6.15 -15.49 -13.50
C ARG A 235 -6.45 -15.29 -14.98
N GLU A 236 -7.73 -15.24 -15.33
CA GLU A 236 -8.17 -14.97 -16.70
C GLU A 236 -7.78 -13.56 -17.15
N ALA A 237 -8.04 -12.54 -16.32
CA ALA A 237 -7.69 -11.15 -16.60
C ALA A 237 -6.17 -10.92 -16.74
N LEU A 238 -5.36 -11.65 -15.97
CA LEU A 238 -3.90 -11.61 -16.04
C LEU A 238 -3.31 -12.49 -17.16
N GLY A 239 -4.15 -13.25 -17.88
CA GLY A 239 -3.68 -14.16 -18.94
C GLY A 239 -2.77 -15.28 -18.42
N GLU A 240 -2.99 -15.73 -17.18
CA GLU A 240 -2.18 -16.79 -16.59
C GLU A 240 -2.37 -18.12 -17.33
N ALA A 241 -1.26 -18.82 -17.59
CA ALA A 241 -1.29 -20.08 -18.31
C ALA A 241 -2.07 -21.16 -17.54
N PRO A 242 -2.80 -22.06 -18.23
CA PRO A 242 -3.46 -23.16 -17.57
C PRO A 242 -2.43 -24.11 -16.94
N LEU A 243 -2.83 -24.78 -15.86
CA LEU A 243 -1.95 -25.74 -15.19
C LEU A 243 -1.58 -26.90 -16.15
N PRO A 244 -0.30 -27.33 -16.18
CA PRO A 244 0.10 -28.52 -16.91
C PRO A 244 -0.65 -29.77 -16.41
N PRO A 245 -0.86 -30.81 -17.25
CA PRO A 245 -1.66 -31.98 -16.89
C PRO A 245 -1.23 -32.69 -15.60
N VAL A 246 0.08 -32.76 -15.34
CA VAL A 246 0.64 -33.34 -14.11
C VAL A 246 0.19 -32.54 -12.87
N TRP A 247 0.22 -31.21 -12.95
CA TRP A 247 -0.23 -30.33 -11.88
C TRP A 247 -1.75 -30.36 -11.69
N THR A 248 -2.52 -30.58 -12.75
CA THR A 248 -3.97 -30.81 -12.65
C THR A 248 -4.28 -32.09 -11.89
N ALA A 249 -3.58 -33.20 -12.17
CA ALA A 249 -3.75 -34.45 -11.43
C ALA A 249 -3.31 -34.31 -9.95
N LEU A 250 -2.24 -33.56 -9.68
CA LEU A 250 -1.81 -33.26 -8.32
C LEU A 250 -2.83 -32.39 -7.58
N ARG A 251 -3.43 -31.40 -8.25
CA ARG A 251 -4.51 -30.57 -7.70
C ARG A 251 -5.67 -31.44 -7.20
N GLU A 252 -6.13 -32.42 -7.97
CA GLU A 252 -7.21 -33.32 -7.56
C GLU A 252 -6.87 -34.07 -6.26
N ARG A 253 -5.63 -34.54 -6.12
CA ARG A 253 -5.16 -35.25 -4.92
C ARG A 253 -5.13 -34.34 -3.69
N VAL A 254 -4.57 -33.13 -3.81
CA VAL A 254 -4.46 -32.19 -2.67
C VAL A 254 -5.78 -31.49 -2.35
N SER A 255 -6.78 -31.56 -3.23
CA SER A 255 -8.10 -30.97 -3.01
C SER A 255 -8.95 -31.73 -2.00
N SER A 256 -8.56 -32.95 -1.60
CA SER A 256 -9.25 -33.73 -0.57
C SER A 256 -9.38 -32.96 0.75
N VAL A 257 -10.54 -33.03 1.40
CA VAL A 257 -10.80 -32.37 2.71
C VAL A 257 -9.85 -32.86 3.80
N LYS A 258 -9.37 -34.12 3.69
CA LYS A 258 -8.44 -34.71 4.65
C LYS A 258 -6.97 -34.37 4.40
N CYS A 259 -6.66 -33.72 3.26
CA CYS A 259 -5.28 -33.40 2.91
C CYS A 259 -4.76 -32.24 3.75
N THR A 260 -3.68 -32.51 4.50
CA THR A 260 -2.99 -31.55 5.36
C THR A 260 -1.75 -30.99 4.67
N ALA A 261 -1.17 -29.92 5.22
CA ALA A 261 0.12 -29.39 4.76
C ALA A 261 1.26 -30.43 4.94
N ALA A 262 1.16 -31.30 5.95
CA ALA A 262 2.12 -32.39 6.14
C ALA A 262 2.02 -33.45 5.02
N ASP A 263 0.81 -33.77 4.57
CA ASP A 263 0.61 -34.66 3.42
C ASP A 263 1.18 -34.03 2.15
N VAL A 264 0.99 -32.72 1.94
CA VAL A 264 1.59 -31.98 0.82
C VAL A 264 3.11 -32.07 0.86
N LEU A 265 3.72 -31.86 2.03
CA LEU A 265 5.17 -31.98 2.18
C LEU A 265 5.66 -33.39 1.84
N ALA A 266 4.98 -34.43 2.33
CA ALA A 266 5.30 -35.82 2.01
C ALA A 266 5.15 -36.15 0.51
N MET A 267 4.23 -35.46 -0.20
CA MET A 267 4.06 -35.65 -1.63
C MET A 267 5.22 -35.07 -2.45
N VAL A 268 5.96 -34.07 -1.95
CA VAL A 268 7.06 -33.42 -2.68
C VAL A 268 8.15 -34.43 -3.07
N ASP A 269 8.48 -35.35 -2.17
CA ASP A 269 9.49 -36.40 -2.42
C ASP A 269 9.06 -37.39 -3.51
N GLY A 270 7.76 -37.51 -3.75
CA GLY A 270 7.21 -38.34 -4.81
C GLY A 270 7.18 -37.67 -6.19
N ILE A 271 7.54 -36.40 -6.31
CA ILE A 271 7.53 -35.67 -7.58
C ILE A 271 8.79 -36.01 -8.40
N PRO A 272 8.63 -36.56 -9.62
CA PRO A 272 9.76 -36.89 -10.47
C PRO A 272 10.69 -35.68 -10.75
N PRO A 273 12.00 -35.89 -10.90
CA PRO A 273 12.98 -34.81 -11.12
C PRO A 273 12.71 -33.93 -12.36
N ASP A 274 12.09 -34.49 -13.39
CA ASP A 274 11.75 -33.84 -14.66
C ASP A 274 10.51 -32.92 -14.56
N ILE A 275 9.73 -33.04 -13.48
CA ILE A 275 8.61 -32.13 -13.22
C ILE A 275 9.15 -30.85 -12.57
N ALA A 276 8.99 -29.74 -13.29
CA ALA A 276 9.30 -28.39 -12.81
C ALA A 276 8.10 -27.76 -12.06
N PRO A 277 8.37 -26.87 -11.07
CA PRO A 277 7.35 -25.99 -10.49
C PRO A 277 6.59 -25.23 -11.57
N PHE A 278 5.27 -25.04 -11.39
CA PHE A 278 4.49 -24.20 -12.30
C PHE A 278 4.75 -22.71 -12.04
N ALA A 279 4.48 -21.85 -13.03
CA ALA A 279 4.64 -20.41 -12.89
C ALA A 279 3.71 -19.86 -11.79
N PRO A 280 4.22 -19.20 -10.74
CA PRO A 280 3.40 -18.75 -9.61
C PRO A 280 2.23 -17.87 -10.06
N PHE A 281 1.07 -18.03 -9.40
CA PHE A 281 -0.06 -17.13 -9.62
C PHE A 281 0.27 -15.74 -9.06
N ALA A 282 -0.30 -14.68 -9.64
CA ALA A 282 0.03 -13.30 -9.25
C ALA A 282 -0.26 -13.00 -7.77
N TYR A 283 -1.19 -13.70 -7.15
CA TYR A 283 -1.54 -13.56 -5.73
C TYR A 283 -0.79 -14.51 -4.79
N GLN A 284 0.06 -15.41 -5.30
CA GLN A 284 0.67 -16.49 -4.53
C GLN A 284 1.71 -15.99 -3.51
N GLY A 285 2.45 -14.93 -3.86
CA GLY A 285 3.54 -14.42 -3.05
C GLY A 285 4.72 -15.39 -2.92
N VAL A 286 5.48 -15.27 -1.82
CA VAL A 286 6.66 -16.09 -1.52
C VAL A 286 6.65 -16.56 -0.08
N LEU A 287 7.29 -17.71 0.19
CA LEU A 287 7.48 -18.22 1.55
C LEU A 287 8.83 -17.73 2.10
N ASN A 288 8.79 -16.79 3.05
CA ASN A 288 9.98 -16.32 3.77
C ASN A 288 10.11 -17.05 5.10
N LEU A 289 10.70 -18.26 5.06
CA LEU A 289 10.75 -19.14 6.22
C LEU A 289 11.59 -18.60 7.38
N ALA A 290 12.60 -17.78 7.11
CA ALA A 290 13.42 -17.19 8.16
C ALA A 290 12.63 -16.21 9.03
N GLU A 291 11.87 -15.30 8.41
CA GLU A 291 11.00 -14.36 9.12
C GLU A 291 9.86 -15.08 9.84
N VAL A 292 9.27 -16.10 9.20
CA VAL A 292 8.24 -16.94 9.83
C VAL A 292 8.76 -17.62 11.09
N ASP A 293 9.92 -18.30 11.02
CA ASP A 293 10.47 -19.00 12.17
C ASP A 293 10.84 -18.05 13.31
N ALA A 294 11.42 -16.89 12.99
CA ALA A 294 11.77 -15.87 13.97
C ALA A 294 10.51 -15.32 14.66
N CYS A 295 9.48 -15.01 13.88
CA CYS A 295 8.20 -14.49 14.38
C CYS A 295 7.47 -15.53 15.25
N ILE A 296 7.33 -16.77 14.78
CA ILE A 296 6.72 -17.86 15.55
C ILE A 296 7.49 -18.11 16.84
N ALA A 297 8.82 -18.18 16.82
CA ALA A 297 9.62 -18.42 18.02
C ALA A 297 9.42 -17.31 19.08
N ALA A 298 9.43 -16.04 18.65
CA ALA A 298 9.17 -14.90 19.52
C ALA A 298 7.74 -14.92 20.08
N ARG A 299 6.74 -15.22 19.23
CA ARG A 299 5.34 -15.31 19.63
C ARG A 299 5.12 -16.46 20.62
N LEU A 300 5.62 -17.66 20.36
CA LEU A 300 5.46 -18.80 21.26
C LEU A 300 6.04 -18.54 22.66
N ALA A 301 7.22 -17.92 22.75
CA ALA A 301 7.82 -17.57 24.03
C ALA A 301 6.96 -16.55 24.81
N ARG A 302 6.48 -15.51 24.11
CA ARG A 302 5.63 -14.47 24.67
C ARG A 302 4.25 -15.01 25.10
N GLU A 303 3.60 -15.77 24.23
CA GLU A 303 2.28 -16.35 24.49
C GLU A 303 2.32 -17.39 25.60
N LYS A 304 3.37 -18.22 25.68
CA LYS A 304 3.60 -19.13 26.81
C LYS A 304 3.64 -18.38 28.13
N ALA A 305 4.47 -17.34 28.20
CA ALA A 305 4.61 -16.56 29.42
C ALA A 305 3.29 -15.86 29.79
N LEU A 306 2.64 -15.21 28.82
CA LEU A 306 1.37 -14.51 29.03
C LEU A 306 0.26 -15.47 29.47
N PHE A 307 0.16 -16.64 28.86
CA PHE A 307 -0.88 -17.61 29.17
C PHE A 307 -0.74 -18.14 30.60
N ARG A 308 0.49 -18.50 31.01
CA ARG A 308 0.77 -18.93 32.39
C ARG A 308 0.48 -17.84 33.44
N VAL A 309 0.76 -16.57 33.11
CA VAL A 309 0.40 -15.42 33.96
C VAL A 309 -1.11 -15.27 34.07
N ARG A 310 -1.85 -15.40 32.96
CA ARG A 310 -3.32 -15.29 32.95
C ARG A 310 -4.00 -16.43 33.72
N LEU A 311 -3.49 -17.66 33.60
CA LEU A 311 -3.99 -18.80 34.40
C LEU A 311 -3.80 -18.57 35.90
N LYS A 312 -2.68 -17.98 36.32
CA LYS A 312 -2.44 -17.63 37.71
C LYS A 312 -3.43 -16.59 38.24
N MET A 313 -3.65 -15.52 37.48
CA MET A 313 -4.63 -14.49 37.85
C MET A 313 -6.03 -15.08 37.99
N LEU A 314 -6.41 -15.97 37.06
CA LEU A 314 -7.68 -16.67 37.09
C LEU A 314 -7.80 -17.58 38.33
N GLU A 315 -6.73 -18.31 38.69
CA GLU A 315 -6.68 -19.12 39.91
C GLU A 315 -6.82 -18.26 41.19
N GLU A 316 -6.14 -17.11 41.24
CA GLU A 316 -6.22 -16.16 42.36
C GLU A 316 -7.62 -15.54 42.50
N GLU A 317 -8.25 -15.12 41.40
CA GLU A 317 -9.62 -14.59 41.37
C GLU A 317 -10.64 -15.62 41.88
N MET A 318 -10.51 -16.87 41.44
CA MET A 318 -11.40 -17.95 41.89
C MET A 318 -11.22 -18.31 43.37
N ASN A 319 -9.98 -18.29 43.86
CA ASN A 319 -9.69 -18.52 45.28
C ASN A 319 -10.27 -17.40 46.16
N GLN A 320 -10.23 -16.14 45.69
CA GLN A 320 -10.86 -15.01 46.38
C GLN A 320 -12.39 -15.15 46.43
N GLN A 321 -13.04 -15.64 45.37
CA GLN A 321 -14.48 -15.84 45.31
C GLN A 321 -14.97 -17.03 46.17
N SER A 322 -14.13 -18.05 46.36
CA SER A 322 -14.51 -19.28 47.10
C SER A 322 -14.38 -19.15 48.62
N GLY A 323 -13.76 -18.07 49.13
CA GLY A 323 -13.58 -17.82 50.57
C GLY A 323 -12.67 -18.81 51.30
N ASP A 324 -11.96 -19.66 50.58
CA ASP A 324 -11.12 -20.72 51.13
C ASP A 324 -9.73 -20.16 51.49
N LYS A 325 -9.18 -20.55 52.65
CA LYS A 325 -7.82 -20.13 53.04
C LYS A 325 -6.79 -20.82 52.12
N PRO A 326 -5.75 -20.10 51.65
CA PRO A 326 -4.76 -20.62 50.71
C PRO A 326 -3.95 -21.84 51.21
N GLU A 327 -4.02 -22.17 52.51
CA GLU A 327 -3.22 -23.22 53.14
C GLU A 327 -3.85 -24.63 53.10
N LYS A 328 -5.08 -24.80 52.56
CA LYS A 328 -5.79 -26.11 52.60
C LYS A 328 -5.96 -26.85 51.27
N ARG A 329 -5.45 -26.32 50.16
CA ARG A 329 -5.36 -27.08 48.90
C ARG A 329 -3.91 -27.53 48.71
N GLU A 330 -3.70 -28.83 48.63
CA GLU A 330 -2.45 -29.39 48.12
C GLU A 330 -2.20 -28.81 46.72
N ALA A 331 -1.02 -28.22 46.54
CA ALA A 331 -0.41 -27.73 45.30
C ALA A 331 -1.29 -27.68 44.02
N GLY A 332 -1.78 -26.48 43.70
CA GLY A 332 -2.17 -26.05 42.34
C GLY A 332 -3.43 -26.70 41.76
N GLY A 333 -4.43 -25.88 41.41
CA GLY A 333 -5.55 -26.38 40.61
C GLY A 333 -5.01 -26.93 39.28
N ARG A 334 -5.35 -28.17 38.93
CA ARG A 334 -4.74 -28.82 37.76
C ARG A 334 -5.51 -28.43 36.50
N PHE A 335 -5.02 -27.41 35.81
CA PHE A 335 -5.54 -27.04 34.49
C PHE A 335 -5.32 -28.19 33.50
N ARG A 336 -6.36 -28.52 32.75
CA ARG A 336 -6.33 -29.53 31.68
C ARG A 336 -7.10 -29.03 30.48
N THR A 337 -6.79 -29.55 29.30
CA THR A 337 -7.56 -29.28 28.09
C THR A 337 -8.44 -30.46 27.72
N ARG A 338 -9.59 -30.16 27.12
CA ARG A 338 -10.47 -31.14 26.49
C ARG A 338 -10.89 -30.61 25.14
N GLU A 339 -10.73 -31.43 24.10
CA GLU A 339 -11.25 -31.11 22.78
C GLU A 339 -12.77 -31.13 22.77
N LYS A 340 -13.38 -30.08 22.22
CA LYS A 340 -14.82 -29.98 22.04
C LYS A 340 -15.16 -30.25 20.58
N HIS A 341 -15.63 -31.45 20.30
CA HIS A 341 -16.18 -31.78 18.99
C HIS A 341 -17.63 -31.29 18.90
N SER A 342 -17.86 -30.16 18.24
CA SER A 342 -19.21 -29.69 17.90
C SER A 342 -19.66 -30.34 16.58
N PRO A 343 -20.78 -31.08 16.53
CA PRO A 343 -21.28 -31.66 15.29
C PRO A 343 -21.76 -30.55 14.34
N GLY A 344 -21.14 -30.43 13.16
CA GLY A 344 -21.61 -29.54 12.09
C GLY A 344 -20.73 -28.34 11.75
N THR A 345 -19.68 -28.06 12.53
CA THR A 345 -18.58 -27.16 12.14
C THR A 345 -17.30 -27.99 12.10
N GLU A 346 -16.67 -28.11 10.92
CA GLU A 346 -15.32 -28.69 10.76
C GLU A 346 -14.22 -27.77 11.34
N ASP A 347 -14.58 -26.87 12.26
CA ASP A 347 -13.63 -26.00 12.94
C ASP A 347 -12.98 -26.80 14.08
N ALA A 348 -11.90 -27.50 13.74
CA ALA A 348 -11.17 -28.45 14.58
C ALA A 348 -10.42 -27.82 15.77
N MET A 349 -10.81 -26.61 16.21
CA MET A 349 -10.02 -25.80 17.17
C MET A 349 -10.79 -25.32 18.40
N GLN A 350 -11.93 -25.94 18.74
CA GLN A 350 -12.61 -25.63 20.00
C GLN A 350 -11.99 -26.44 21.15
N VAL A 351 -11.16 -25.80 21.97
CA VAL A 351 -10.57 -26.37 23.19
C VAL A 351 -11.27 -25.78 24.41
N GLU A 352 -11.66 -26.66 25.34
CA GLU A 352 -12.22 -26.28 26.64
C GLU A 352 -11.15 -26.48 27.72
N ILE A 353 -10.90 -25.45 28.53
CA ILE A 353 -10.02 -25.56 29.71
C ILE A 353 -10.85 -26.03 30.90
N LEU A 354 -10.33 -27.04 31.58
CA LEU A 354 -10.87 -27.63 32.79
C LEU A 354 -9.99 -27.23 33.98
N LEU A 355 -10.61 -26.90 35.10
CA LEU A 355 -9.96 -26.79 36.40
C LEU A 355 -10.52 -27.88 37.31
N ASP A 356 -9.65 -28.76 37.81
CA ASP A 356 -10.05 -29.93 38.63
C ASP A 356 -11.17 -30.76 37.97
N ASP A 357 -11.01 -31.02 36.66
CA ASP A 357 -11.93 -31.76 35.79
C ASP A 357 -13.32 -31.12 35.58
N LYS A 358 -13.51 -29.84 35.95
CA LYS A 358 -14.74 -29.07 35.70
C LYS A 358 -14.53 -27.99 34.63
N PRO A 359 -15.43 -27.85 33.64
CA PRO A 359 -15.35 -26.79 32.65
C PRO A 359 -15.62 -25.43 33.29
N MET A 360 -14.89 -24.42 32.85
CA MET A 360 -15.02 -23.06 33.36
C MET A 360 -15.20 -22.04 32.23
N PRO A 361 -15.99 -20.97 32.46
CA PRO A 361 -16.06 -19.86 31.51
C PRO A 361 -14.71 -19.14 31.46
N LEU A 362 -14.17 -18.95 30.26
CA LEU A 362 -12.92 -18.25 30.04
C LEU A 362 -13.20 -16.80 29.60
N PRO A 363 -12.46 -15.82 30.13
CA PRO A 363 -12.39 -14.48 29.57
C PRO A 363 -12.02 -14.47 28.07
N ASP A 364 -12.48 -13.44 27.35
CA ASP A 364 -12.29 -13.31 25.89
C ASP A 364 -10.81 -13.22 25.50
N ASP A 365 -9.99 -12.57 26.32
CA ASP A 365 -8.54 -12.42 26.13
C ASP A 365 -7.80 -13.76 26.25
N ILE A 366 -8.18 -14.62 27.20
CA ILE A 366 -7.62 -15.98 27.30
C ILE A 366 -8.07 -16.83 26.12
N SER A 367 -9.33 -16.69 25.67
CA SER A 367 -9.85 -17.41 24.51
C SER A 367 -9.13 -17.03 23.21
N GLN A 368 -8.77 -15.75 23.05
CA GLN A 368 -7.93 -15.28 21.93
C GLN A 368 -6.53 -15.88 21.98
N LEU A 369 -5.92 -15.95 23.16
CA LEU A 369 -4.59 -16.52 23.35
C LEU A 369 -4.56 -18.02 23.04
N ILE A 370 -5.57 -18.77 23.48
CA ILE A 370 -5.76 -20.18 23.11
C ILE A 370 -5.86 -20.34 21.60
N SER A 371 -6.67 -19.51 20.95
CA SER A 371 -6.85 -19.56 19.49
C SER A 371 -5.53 -19.33 18.75
N SER A 372 -4.70 -18.40 19.25
CA SER A 372 -3.37 -18.13 18.69
C SER A 372 -2.42 -19.32 18.85
N ILE A 373 -2.32 -19.89 20.06
CA ILE A 373 -1.50 -21.06 20.36
C ILE A 373 -1.91 -22.26 19.49
N MET A 374 -3.21 -22.51 19.36
CA MET A 374 -3.75 -23.59 18.53
C MET A 374 -3.42 -23.43 17.04
N LEU A 375 -3.30 -22.20 16.53
CA LEU A 375 -2.90 -21.96 15.15
C LEU A 375 -1.44 -22.34 14.88
N ASP A 376 -0.56 -22.17 15.87
CA ASP A 376 0.87 -22.47 15.74
C ASP A 376 1.21 -23.91 16.06
N LEU A 377 0.66 -24.45 17.15
CA LEU A 377 1.03 -25.76 17.67
C LEU A 377 0.01 -26.85 17.32
N GLY A 378 -1.24 -26.48 17.03
CA GLY A 378 -2.33 -27.43 16.81
C GLY A 378 -2.91 -28.03 18.10
N GLU A 379 -2.21 -27.90 19.22
CA GLU A 379 -2.62 -28.32 20.56
C GLU A 379 -2.06 -27.33 21.60
N ILE A 380 -2.59 -27.35 22.83
CA ILE A 380 -2.00 -26.60 23.96
C ILE A 380 -1.10 -27.56 24.75
N PRO A 381 0.23 -27.36 24.78
CA PRO A 381 1.13 -28.24 25.51
C PRO A 381 0.89 -28.19 27.02
N ASP A 382 1.13 -29.30 27.73
CA ASP A 382 0.94 -29.40 29.18
C ASP A 382 1.75 -28.33 29.95
N GLU A 383 2.94 -27.98 29.48
CA GLU A 383 3.80 -26.94 30.07
C GLU A 383 3.21 -25.51 29.99
N TYR A 384 2.20 -25.27 29.14
CA TYR A 384 1.47 -24.01 29.10
C TYR A 384 0.38 -23.95 30.18
N LEU A 385 -0.09 -25.11 30.66
CA LEU A 385 -1.18 -25.22 31.63
C LEU A 385 -0.70 -25.06 33.08
N GLU A 386 0.61 -24.95 33.31
CA GLU A 386 1.17 -24.69 34.63
C GLU A 386 1.14 -23.18 34.95
N PRO A 387 0.41 -22.72 35.98
CA PRO A 387 0.40 -21.31 36.36
C PRO A 387 1.80 -20.76 36.64
N ALA A 388 2.00 -19.46 36.42
CA ALA A 388 3.29 -18.82 36.64
C ALA A 388 3.73 -18.89 38.11
N GLY A 389 4.97 -19.34 38.36
CA GLY A 389 5.54 -19.48 39.71
C GLY A 389 5.78 -18.14 40.42
N PRO A 390 6.10 -18.14 41.72
CA PRO A 390 6.54 -16.93 42.43
C PRO A 390 7.86 -16.41 41.82
N GLY A 391 7.85 -15.17 41.31
CA GLY A 391 8.99 -14.54 40.63
C GLY A 391 8.99 -14.66 39.09
N GLU A 392 8.11 -15.48 38.50
CA GLU A 392 7.89 -15.56 37.05
C GLU A 392 6.88 -14.52 36.53
N TYR A 393 6.45 -13.60 37.41
CA TYR A 393 5.50 -12.54 37.10
C TYR A 393 6.25 -11.31 36.59
N ASP A 394 6.18 -11.05 35.28
CA ASP A 394 6.64 -9.79 34.69
C ASP A 394 5.43 -8.91 34.33
N PRO A 395 5.20 -7.79 35.06
CA PRO A 395 4.14 -6.83 34.75
C PRO A 395 4.24 -6.21 33.35
N ALA A 396 5.42 -6.21 32.73
CA ALA A 396 5.60 -5.70 31.38
C ALA A 396 4.85 -6.55 30.34
N LEU A 397 4.70 -7.87 30.58
CA LEU A 397 3.96 -8.79 29.70
C LEU A 397 2.44 -8.52 29.68
N LEU A 398 1.92 -7.83 30.69
CA LEU A 398 0.50 -7.47 30.80
C LEU A 398 0.16 -6.10 30.20
N ARG A 399 1.17 -5.28 29.88
CA ARG A 399 0.94 -4.05 29.11
C ARG A 399 0.59 -4.48 27.70
N SER A 400 -0.70 -4.41 27.39
CA SER A 400 -1.22 -4.73 26.07
C SER A 400 -0.46 -3.96 24.99
N ASP A 401 -0.28 -4.60 23.83
CA ASP A 401 0.22 -4.03 22.57
C ASP A 401 -0.60 -2.82 22.04
N ALA A 402 -1.49 -2.23 22.85
CA ALA A 402 -2.28 -1.05 22.51
C ALA A 402 -1.45 0.26 22.47
N ALA A 403 -0.18 0.23 22.86
CA ALA A 403 0.69 1.41 22.92
C ALA A 403 1.77 1.47 21.82
N LEU A 404 1.81 0.50 20.89
CA LEU A 404 2.79 0.49 19.79
C LEU A 404 2.22 1.01 18.45
N ASP A 405 0.95 1.44 18.44
CA ASP A 405 0.22 1.78 17.21
C ASP A 405 0.38 3.27 16.76
N GLU A 406 1.13 4.12 17.46
CA GLU A 406 1.23 5.55 17.10
C GLU A 406 2.55 6.00 16.47
N ASP A 407 3.66 5.25 16.54
CA ASP A 407 4.99 5.84 16.34
C ASP A 407 5.87 5.25 15.22
N VAL A 408 5.28 4.54 14.25
CA VAL A 408 6.06 3.93 13.13
C VAL A 408 6.14 4.84 11.88
N TRP A 409 5.53 6.03 11.91
CA TRP A 409 5.34 6.85 10.70
C TRP A 409 6.04 8.22 10.71
N SER A 410 7.26 8.31 11.24
CA SER A 410 8.09 9.52 11.09
C SER A 410 9.35 9.28 10.24
N GLY A 411 9.15 9.26 8.92
CA GLY A 411 10.21 9.22 7.91
C GLY A 411 10.41 10.56 7.19
N SER A 412 11.25 11.41 7.80
CA SER A 412 12.20 12.43 7.27
C SER A 412 12.03 13.06 5.87
N TYR A 413 12.11 14.41 5.81
CA TYR A 413 13.08 15.16 4.96
C TYR A 413 13.29 16.59 5.51
N HIS A 414 14.56 17.00 5.63
CA HIS A 414 15.03 18.26 6.22
C HIS A 414 15.15 19.40 5.19
N GLU A 415 14.76 20.61 5.60
CA GLU A 415 15.53 21.86 5.39
C GLU A 415 15.43 22.69 6.69
N GLU A 416 16.47 22.71 7.53
CA GLU A 416 16.38 23.34 8.85
C GLU A 416 16.16 24.86 8.76
N GLY A 417 15.01 25.33 9.26
CA GLY A 417 14.72 26.73 9.54
C GLY A 417 14.11 27.56 8.41
N ALA A 418 13.81 26.98 7.24
CA ALA A 418 13.11 27.66 6.16
C ALA A 418 11.82 26.91 5.77
N LEU A 419 10.74 27.67 5.55
CA LEU A 419 9.51 27.15 4.97
C LEU A 419 9.58 27.35 3.45
N LEU A 420 9.46 26.26 2.70
CA LEU A 420 9.43 26.30 1.24
C LEU A 420 8.01 26.55 0.75
N TYR A 421 7.84 27.53 -0.14
CA TYR A 421 6.57 27.89 -0.75
C TYR A 421 6.63 27.74 -2.26
N GLN A 422 5.47 27.40 -2.83
CA GLN A 422 5.25 27.32 -4.27
C GLN A 422 5.01 28.72 -4.84
N GLU A 423 5.69 29.08 -5.95
CA GLU A 423 5.55 30.39 -6.61
C GLU A 423 4.79 30.24 -7.94
N TRP A 424 3.77 31.05 -8.19
CA TRP A 424 3.02 31.01 -9.45
C TRP A 424 3.83 31.61 -10.61
N ASP A 425 3.99 30.87 -11.71
CA ASP A 425 4.63 31.37 -12.92
C ASP A 425 3.59 31.59 -14.04
N PHE A 426 3.39 32.86 -14.42
CA PHE A 426 2.39 33.24 -15.42
C PHE A 426 2.69 32.69 -16.83
N ARG A 427 3.95 32.39 -17.17
CA ARG A 427 4.31 31.85 -18.50
C ARG A 427 4.11 30.34 -18.54
N ARG A 428 4.42 29.66 -17.44
CA ARG A 428 4.15 28.23 -17.28
C ARG A 428 2.67 27.92 -17.03
N GLN A 429 1.92 28.91 -16.54
CA GLN A 429 0.55 28.73 -16.03
C GLN A 429 0.49 27.62 -14.96
N HIS A 430 1.53 27.54 -14.14
CA HIS A 430 1.66 26.55 -13.08
C HIS A 430 2.58 27.06 -11.98
N TYR A 431 2.46 26.48 -10.79
CA TYR A 431 3.36 26.71 -9.69
C TYR A 431 4.73 26.07 -9.91
N ARG A 432 5.80 26.79 -9.56
CA ARG A 432 7.13 26.24 -9.34
C ARG A 432 7.21 25.66 -7.94
N LYS A 433 7.55 24.38 -7.82
CA LYS A 433 7.64 23.68 -6.53
C LYS A 433 8.86 24.14 -5.75
N ASP A 434 8.65 24.37 -4.45
CA ASP A 434 9.71 24.67 -3.47
C ASP A 434 10.64 25.83 -3.88
N TRP A 435 10.11 26.80 -4.64
CA TRP A 435 10.90 27.85 -5.28
C TRP A 435 11.27 29.00 -4.33
N CYS A 436 10.41 29.26 -3.34
CA CYS A 436 10.58 30.38 -2.41
C CYS A 436 10.91 29.87 -1.01
N ALA A 437 12.10 30.21 -0.50
CA ALA A 437 12.49 29.93 0.88
C ALA A 437 12.13 31.13 1.78
N VAL A 438 11.10 30.95 2.61
CA VAL A 438 10.69 31.93 3.61
C VAL A 438 11.40 31.62 4.92
N ARG A 439 12.14 32.60 5.42
CA ARG A 439 12.82 32.53 6.72
C ARG A 439 12.15 33.50 7.66
N GLU A 440 11.60 32.97 8.75
CA GLU A 440 11.10 33.81 9.82
C GLU A 440 12.29 34.48 10.52
N LYS A 441 12.25 35.82 10.59
CA LYS A 441 13.23 36.61 11.33
C LYS A 441 12.51 37.30 12.47
N GLN A 442 12.90 36.96 13.70
CA GLN A 442 12.46 37.70 14.87
C GLN A 442 13.12 39.08 14.86
N ILE A 443 12.30 40.14 14.88
CA ILE A 443 12.75 41.53 14.90
C ILE A 443 12.35 42.11 16.26
N GLU A 444 13.31 42.72 16.96
CA GLU A 444 13.03 43.47 18.18
C GLU A 444 12.23 44.74 17.85
N PRO A 445 11.06 44.96 18.46
CA PRO A 445 10.23 46.12 18.17
C PRO A 445 10.92 47.41 18.64
N VAL A 446 10.98 48.41 17.76
CA VAL A 446 11.42 49.77 18.07
C VAL A 446 10.19 50.67 18.20
N HIS A 447 10.03 51.31 19.36
CA HIS A 447 8.93 52.23 19.65
C HIS A 447 9.43 53.68 19.68
N ASP A 448 9.93 54.18 18.55
CA ASP A 448 10.50 55.53 18.40
C ASP A 448 9.49 56.58 17.90
N GLY A 449 8.22 56.20 17.75
CA GLY A 449 7.17 57.06 17.21
C GLY A 449 7.30 57.36 15.71
N PHE A 450 8.22 56.69 15.00
CA PHE A 450 8.45 56.89 13.56
C PHE A 450 7.16 56.68 12.74
N ALA A 451 6.39 55.64 13.07
CA ALA A 451 5.14 55.32 12.37
C ALA A 451 4.11 56.46 12.48
N GLU A 452 3.86 56.97 13.70
CA GLU A 452 2.91 58.07 13.94
C GLU A 452 3.37 59.35 13.22
N GLN A 453 4.64 59.73 13.37
CA GLN A 453 5.21 60.92 12.74
C GLN A 453 5.18 60.83 11.21
N THR A 454 5.42 59.63 10.65
CA THR A 454 5.35 59.39 9.20
C THR A 454 3.91 59.46 8.71
N LEU A 455 2.96 58.86 9.42
CA LEU A 455 1.52 58.95 9.09
C LEU A 455 1.01 60.39 9.15
N GLU A 456 1.42 61.19 10.14
CA GLU A 456 1.05 62.61 10.21
C GLU A 456 1.66 63.42 9.06
N ARG A 457 2.96 63.25 8.82
CA ARG A 457 3.70 63.94 7.76
C ARG A 457 3.15 63.64 6.37
N TYR A 458 2.76 62.38 6.10
CA TYR A 458 2.29 61.93 4.80
C TYR A 458 0.77 61.75 4.69
N SER A 459 0.00 61.99 5.75
CA SER A 459 -1.08 62.99 5.71
C SER A 459 -1.95 63.02 4.45
N GLY A 460 -1.63 64.02 3.62
CA GLY A 460 -2.30 64.28 2.35
C GLY A 460 -2.05 63.22 1.27
N LEU A 461 -0.85 62.62 1.22
CA LEU A 461 -0.52 61.55 0.27
C LEU A 461 -1.35 60.29 0.54
N ILE A 462 -1.54 59.94 1.81
CA ILE A 462 -2.40 58.81 2.22
C ILE A 462 -3.84 59.06 1.76
N LYS A 463 -4.36 60.28 1.94
CA LYS A 463 -5.70 60.65 1.46
C LYS A 463 -5.82 60.55 -0.06
N GLN A 464 -4.79 60.97 -0.80
CA GLN A 464 -4.75 60.83 -2.26
C GLN A 464 -4.70 59.37 -2.69
N LEU A 465 -3.77 58.56 -2.15
CA LEU A 465 -3.67 57.13 -2.44
C LEU A 465 -4.98 56.42 -2.16
N ARG A 466 -5.60 56.67 -1.00
CA ARG A 466 -6.89 56.08 -0.65
C ARG A 466 -7.97 56.47 -1.66
N LYS A 467 -8.03 57.74 -2.09
CA LYS A 467 -8.95 58.18 -3.15
C LYS A 467 -8.69 57.48 -4.48
N THR A 468 -7.43 57.28 -4.86
CA THR A 468 -7.06 56.59 -6.12
C THR A 468 -7.40 55.09 -6.06
N PHE A 469 -7.13 54.42 -4.95
CA PHE A 469 -7.51 53.01 -4.75
C PHE A 469 -9.02 52.83 -4.68
N GLU A 470 -9.76 53.72 -4.01
CA GLU A 470 -11.23 53.72 -4.04
C GLU A 470 -11.78 54.00 -5.44
N ALA A 471 -11.09 54.78 -6.26
CA ALA A 471 -11.48 55.02 -7.65
C ALA A 471 -11.12 53.87 -8.61
N MET A 472 -10.08 53.09 -8.30
CA MET A 472 -9.71 51.87 -9.05
C MET A 472 -10.46 50.62 -8.57
N ARG A 473 -11.12 50.70 -7.43
CA ARG A 473 -11.95 49.63 -6.92
C ARG A 473 -13.20 49.55 -7.81
N ASP A 474 -13.22 48.55 -8.68
CA ASP A 474 -14.43 48.25 -9.46
C ASP A 474 -15.60 48.05 -8.49
N GLU A 475 -16.68 48.80 -8.72
CA GLU A 475 -17.94 48.53 -8.05
C GLU A 475 -18.41 47.14 -8.49
N ASN A 476 -18.80 46.27 -7.56
CA ASN A 476 -19.51 45.04 -7.88
C ASN A 476 -20.81 45.42 -8.59
N ARG A 477 -20.79 45.41 -9.93
CA ARG A 477 -21.96 45.63 -10.76
C ARG A 477 -22.60 44.31 -11.10
N LEU A 478 -23.85 44.16 -10.69
CA LEU A 478 -24.74 43.11 -11.21
C LEU A 478 -25.01 43.39 -12.69
N LEU A 479 -24.32 42.66 -13.56
CA LEU A 479 -24.58 42.63 -15.00
C LEU A 479 -25.66 41.56 -15.26
N LYS A 480 -26.82 42.00 -15.76
CA LYS A 480 -27.91 41.10 -16.15
C LYS A 480 -27.74 40.61 -17.59
N ARG A 481 -28.32 39.46 -17.91
CA ARG A 481 -28.30 38.80 -19.23
C ARG A 481 -26.91 38.35 -19.67
N GLN A 482 -26.10 37.88 -18.73
CA GLN A 482 -24.82 37.27 -19.05
C GLN A 482 -25.00 35.75 -19.16
N THR A 483 -24.50 35.16 -20.24
CA THR A 483 -24.51 33.71 -20.45
C THR A 483 -23.41 33.00 -19.68
N GLN A 484 -22.53 33.73 -19.00
CA GLN A 484 -21.41 33.23 -18.21
C GLN A 484 -21.32 33.99 -16.89
N GLY A 485 -21.12 33.26 -15.79
CA GLY A 485 -21.00 33.78 -14.42
C GLY A 485 -21.10 32.65 -13.39
N ASP A 486 -20.68 32.92 -12.15
CA ASP A 486 -20.71 31.95 -11.05
C ASP A 486 -22.15 31.60 -10.60
N ASP A 487 -23.12 32.48 -10.90
CA ASP A 487 -24.54 32.30 -10.62
C ASP A 487 -25.37 32.15 -11.92
N VAL A 488 -26.41 31.32 -11.88
CA VAL A 488 -27.34 31.11 -13.00
C VAL A 488 -28.29 32.30 -13.13
N ASP A 489 -28.12 33.13 -14.17
CA ASP A 489 -29.03 34.23 -14.49
C ASP A 489 -30.25 33.73 -15.31
N LEU A 490 -31.41 33.64 -14.66
CA LEU A 490 -32.67 33.22 -15.27
C LEU A 490 -33.25 34.25 -16.27
N ASP A 491 -32.75 35.49 -16.27
CA ASP A 491 -33.13 36.54 -17.22
C ASP A 491 -32.30 36.48 -18.52
N ALA A 492 -31.37 35.53 -18.67
CA ALA A 492 -30.45 35.42 -19.83
C ALA A 492 -31.04 34.70 -21.07
N LEU A 493 -32.35 34.42 -21.09
CA LEU A 493 -33.06 33.78 -22.22
C LEU A 493 -33.65 34.78 -23.23
#